data_AF-A0A2J6REB3-F1
#
_entry.id   AF-A0A2J6REB3-F1
#
_cell.length_a   1.000
_cell.length_b   1.000
_cell.length_c   1.000
_cell.angle_alpha   90.00
_cell.angle_beta   90.00
_cell.angle_gamma   90.00
#
_symmetry.space_group_name_H-M   'P 1'
#
loop_
_entity.id
_entity.type
_entity.pdbx_description
1 polymer ?
#
loop_
_entity_poly.entity_id
_entity_poly.type
_entity_poly.pdbx_seq_one_letter_code
_entity_poly.pdbx_strand_id
1 'polypeptide(L)'
;MAATLPSAKNSTINGTTIRKTKFTGCTFRHAEIFGSTIAGSTLSNVKLSNCTIDNSTLTQVHITNCTVVSSSLLDSKLHETKIANCSMDNCTMTSSPLALRRFPPEIRAMIFNGCIHFAGHKTPAIIIALRGDKEMYEEAIQIFYKLNSFRVKLQNLTDFEAMSIKAIQGIRKLVISTNYAGNLVPGVFPESFSSSTSVEKLELNPHNGEEVKIWAKTCLAKFPSLEVLAIRISCQHLFIQPNGLPWSKLNAAFELEQNLGSPPRLFRVSSDRFEHWYWQAPKGQKLKWTDH
;
A
#
# COMPACT_ATOMS: atom_id res chain seq x y z
N MET A 1 2.50 -61.35 -10.20
CA MET A 1 3.11 -60.43 -9.21
C MET A 1 2.99 -59.01 -9.76
N ALA A 2 2.23 -58.14 -9.11
CA ALA A 2 2.24 -56.71 -9.45
C ALA A 2 3.59 -56.12 -9.01
N ALA A 3 4.37 -55.59 -9.95
CA ALA A 3 5.62 -54.92 -9.61
C ALA A 3 5.32 -53.73 -8.70
N THR A 4 5.86 -53.75 -7.49
CA THR A 4 5.77 -52.63 -6.55
C THR A 4 6.53 -51.45 -7.15
N LEU A 5 5.80 -50.38 -7.49
CA LEU A 5 6.42 -49.17 -8.00
C LEU A 5 7.32 -48.52 -6.93
N PRO A 6 8.41 -47.84 -7.32
CA PRO A 6 9.34 -47.23 -6.36
C PRO A 6 8.62 -46.23 -5.45
N SER A 7 8.81 -46.36 -4.13
CA SER A 7 8.26 -45.42 -3.16
C SER A 7 9.34 -44.92 -2.20
N ALA A 8 9.37 -43.61 -1.98
CA ALA A 8 10.18 -42.96 -0.96
C ALA A 8 9.26 -42.27 0.06
N LYS A 9 9.54 -42.45 1.35
CA LYS A 9 8.79 -41.82 2.44
C LYS A 9 9.77 -41.17 3.41
N ASN A 10 9.43 -40.01 3.95
CA ASN A 10 10.26 -39.28 4.94
C ASN A 10 11.73 -39.14 4.47
N SER A 11 11.91 -38.74 3.22
CA SER A 11 13.23 -38.71 2.57
C SER A 11 13.66 -37.27 2.29
N THR A 12 14.92 -36.96 2.57
CA THR A 12 15.49 -35.63 2.37
C THR A 12 16.48 -35.65 1.20
N ILE A 13 16.26 -34.78 0.23
CA ILE A 13 17.00 -34.65 -1.03
C ILE A 13 17.31 -33.15 -1.24
N ASN A 14 18.06 -32.57 -0.30
CA ASN A 14 18.32 -31.14 -0.25
C ASN A 14 19.63 -30.77 -0.96
N GLY A 15 19.64 -29.64 -1.68
CA GLY A 15 20.83 -29.11 -2.35
C GLY A 15 21.39 -29.99 -3.47
N THR A 16 20.62 -30.96 -3.97
CA THR A 16 21.10 -31.93 -4.94
C THR A 16 20.91 -31.45 -6.37
N THR A 17 21.71 -31.98 -7.29
CA THR A 17 21.53 -31.76 -8.72
C THR A 17 21.10 -33.05 -9.40
N ILE A 18 19.86 -33.10 -9.88
CA ILE A 18 19.25 -34.22 -10.60
C ILE A 18 19.14 -33.83 -12.06
N ARG A 19 19.84 -34.54 -12.96
CA ARG A 19 19.85 -34.21 -14.38
C ARG A 19 19.40 -35.40 -15.22
N LYS A 20 18.54 -35.15 -16.20
CA LYS A 20 18.12 -36.12 -17.23
C LYS A 20 17.61 -37.45 -16.65
N THR A 21 16.94 -37.39 -15.50
CA THR A 21 16.42 -38.58 -14.80
C THR A 21 14.96 -38.83 -15.17
N LYS A 22 14.55 -40.09 -15.27
CA LYS A 22 13.16 -40.49 -15.51
C LYS A 22 12.57 -41.08 -14.23
N PHE A 23 11.56 -40.42 -13.68
CA PHE A 23 10.74 -40.93 -12.58
C PHE A 23 9.37 -41.32 -13.14
N THR A 24 9.10 -42.62 -13.24
CA THR A 24 7.84 -43.13 -13.77
C THR A 24 7.12 -43.96 -12.73
N GLY A 25 5.90 -43.58 -12.36
CA GLY A 25 5.08 -44.32 -11.39
C GLY A 25 5.51 -44.19 -9.92
N CYS A 26 6.53 -43.37 -9.63
CA CYS A 26 7.07 -43.25 -8.28
C CYS A 26 6.08 -42.59 -7.31
N THR A 27 6.13 -42.98 -6.03
CA THR A 27 5.36 -42.31 -4.97
C THR A 27 6.31 -41.72 -3.92
N PHE A 28 6.25 -40.40 -3.74
CA PHE A 28 6.93 -39.69 -2.66
C PHE A 28 5.91 -39.22 -1.62
N ARG A 29 6.15 -39.54 -0.35
CA ARG A 29 5.34 -39.03 0.76
C ARG A 29 6.24 -38.37 1.80
N HIS A 30 5.90 -37.16 2.24
CA HIS A 30 6.70 -36.45 3.24
C HIS A 30 8.18 -36.31 2.83
N ALA A 31 8.42 -36.07 1.54
CA ALA A 31 9.77 -35.85 1.03
C ALA A 31 10.12 -34.37 1.06
N GLU A 32 11.34 -34.06 1.48
CA GLU A 32 11.91 -32.72 1.44
C GLU A 32 12.91 -32.64 0.30
N ILE A 33 12.66 -31.74 -0.65
CA ILE A 33 13.49 -31.47 -1.82
C ILE A 33 13.76 -29.96 -1.84
N PHE A 34 14.52 -29.50 -0.85
CA PHE A 34 14.82 -28.09 -0.65
C PHE A 34 16.07 -27.67 -1.41
N GLY A 35 16.04 -26.55 -2.13
CA GLY A 35 17.25 -25.97 -2.73
C GLY A 35 17.89 -26.81 -3.84
N SER A 36 17.16 -27.77 -4.43
CA SER A 36 17.69 -28.72 -5.40
C SER A 36 17.52 -28.21 -6.84
N THR A 37 18.38 -28.66 -7.74
CA THR A 37 18.27 -28.37 -9.18
C THR A 37 17.85 -29.64 -9.92
N ILE A 38 16.70 -29.60 -10.60
CA ILE A 38 16.19 -30.67 -11.46
C ILE A 38 16.19 -30.18 -12.90
N ALA A 39 17.04 -30.73 -13.76
CA ALA A 39 17.18 -30.25 -15.13
C ALA A 39 17.03 -31.36 -16.18
N GLY A 40 16.17 -31.15 -17.17
CA GLY A 40 15.97 -32.06 -18.30
C GLY A 40 15.36 -33.42 -17.91
N SER A 41 14.75 -33.52 -16.74
CA SER A 41 14.17 -34.77 -16.20
C SER A 41 12.71 -34.95 -16.63
N THR A 42 12.20 -36.17 -16.52
CA THR A 42 10.79 -36.52 -16.77
C THR A 42 10.16 -37.13 -15.54
N LEU A 43 9.03 -36.57 -15.08
CA LEU A 43 8.19 -37.09 -14.02
C LEU A 43 6.85 -37.50 -14.65
N SER A 44 6.57 -38.79 -14.74
CA SER A 44 5.34 -39.30 -15.34
C SER A 44 4.62 -40.25 -14.40
N ASN A 45 3.32 -40.04 -14.19
CA ASN A 45 2.51 -40.83 -13.26
C ASN A 45 3.06 -40.83 -11.82
N VAL A 46 3.69 -39.74 -11.39
CA VAL A 46 4.28 -39.61 -10.04
C VAL A 46 3.23 -39.10 -9.06
N LYS A 47 3.24 -39.64 -7.83
CA LYS A 47 2.42 -39.16 -6.72
C LYS A 47 3.28 -38.48 -5.68
N LEU A 48 3.03 -37.19 -5.43
CA LEU A 48 3.67 -36.37 -4.41
C LEU A 48 2.62 -36.02 -3.36
N SER A 49 2.76 -36.50 -2.13
CA SER A 49 1.85 -36.14 -1.05
C SER A 49 2.60 -35.61 0.16
N ASN A 50 2.21 -34.45 0.68
CA ASN A 50 2.87 -33.79 1.81
C ASN A 50 4.37 -33.53 1.57
N CYS A 51 4.77 -33.18 0.35
CA CYS A 51 6.18 -32.94 0.02
C CYS A 51 6.51 -31.45 0.01
N THR A 52 7.77 -31.09 0.27
CA THR A 52 8.26 -29.71 0.24
C THR A 52 9.34 -29.59 -0.83
N ILE A 53 9.06 -28.88 -1.92
CA ILE A 53 9.98 -28.66 -3.05
C ILE A 53 10.32 -27.18 -3.14
N ASP A 54 10.58 -26.54 -2.00
CA ASP A 54 10.80 -25.10 -1.92
C ASP A 54 12.23 -24.72 -2.32
N ASN A 55 12.41 -23.48 -2.80
CA ASN A 55 13.70 -22.91 -3.22
C ASN A 55 14.45 -23.74 -4.29
N SER A 56 13.75 -24.59 -5.03
CA SER A 56 14.33 -25.50 -6.03
C SER A 56 14.25 -24.92 -7.45
N THR A 57 15.17 -25.31 -8.32
CA THR A 57 15.17 -24.91 -9.73
C THR A 57 14.85 -26.09 -10.63
N LEU A 58 13.71 -26.03 -11.32
CA LEU A 58 13.26 -26.98 -12.31
C LEU A 58 13.43 -26.37 -13.70
N THR A 59 14.31 -26.94 -14.52
CA THR A 59 14.60 -26.45 -15.87
C THR A 59 14.35 -27.53 -16.91
N GLN A 60 13.54 -27.25 -17.94
CA GLN A 60 13.25 -28.20 -19.02
C GLN A 60 12.68 -29.54 -18.52
N VAL A 61 11.94 -29.52 -17.41
CA VAL A 61 11.34 -30.73 -16.83
C VAL A 61 10.02 -31.04 -17.52
N HIS A 62 9.71 -32.32 -17.72
CA HIS A 62 8.41 -32.76 -18.24
C HIS A 62 7.64 -33.47 -17.12
N ILE A 63 6.53 -32.88 -16.66
CA ILE A 63 5.68 -33.41 -15.59
C ILE A 63 4.32 -33.78 -16.22
N THR A 64 4.00 -35.07 -16.25
CA THR A 64 2.76 -35.55 -16.87
C THR A 64 2.00 -36.54 -16.00
N ASN A 65 0.68 -36.44 -15.96
CA ASN A 65 -0.19 -37.38 -15.23
C ASN A 65 0.16 -37.51 -13.74
N CYS A 66 0.69 -36.47 -13.11
CA CYS A 66 1.12 -36.51 -11.71
C CYS A 66 0.04 -35.99 -10.76
N THR A 67 -0.02 -36.53 -9.56
CA THR A 67 -0.89 -36.03 -8.49
C THR A 67 -0.03 -35.41 -7.40
N VAL A 68 -0.27 -34.14 -7.09
CA VAL A 68 0.38 -33.40 -6.01
C VAL A 68 -0.69 -33.01 -5.00
N VAL A 69 -0.54 -33.48 -3.76
CA VAL A 69 -1.52 -33.21 -2.69
C VAL A 69 -0.79 -32.62 -1.49
N SER A 70 -1.31 -31.52 -0.94
CA SER A 70 -0.82 -30.91 0.30
C SER A 70 0.69 -30.63 0.28
N SER A 71 1.24 -30.21 -0.86
CA SER A 71 2.69 -30.03 -1.07
C SER A 71 3.03 -28.57 -1.39
N SER A 72 4.28 -28.17 -1.12
CA SER A 72 4.76 -26.80 -1.32
C SER A 72 5.79 -26.72 -2.45
N LEU A 73 5.70 -25.67 -3.28
CA LEU A 73 6.71 -25.28 -4.28
C LEU A 73 6.95 -23.76 -4.19
N LEU A 74 7.17 -23.25 -2.98
CA LEU A 74 7.44 -21.84 -2.72
C LEU A 74 8.86 -21.46 -3.16
N ASP A 75 8.99 -20.29 -3.77
CA ASP A 75 10.25 -19.76 -4.32
C ASP A 75 11.00 -20.68 -5.29
N SER A 76 10.28 -21.66 -5.85
CA SER A 76 10.82 -22.59 -6.84
C SER A 76 10.67 -22.05 -8.26
N LYS A 77 11.73 -22.19 -9.05
CA LYS A 77 11.81 -21.67 -10.41
C LYS A 77 11.46 -22.77 -11.41
N LEU A 78 10.43 -22.56 -12.21
CA LEU A 78 10.03 -23.46 -13.30
C LEU A 78 10.38 -22.82 -14.64
N HIS A 79 11.58 -23.06 -15.16
CA HIS A 79 12.02 -22.56 -16.46
C HIS A 79 11.81 -23.63 -17.54
N GLU A 80 11.13 -23.28 -18.65
CA GLU A 80 10.86 -24.21 -19.77
C GLU A 80 10.28 -25.57 -19.36
N THR A 81 9.60 -25.63 -18.21
CA THR A 81 9.03 -26.86 -17.66
C THR A 81 7.61 -27.06 -18.21
N LYS A 82 7.33 -28.26 -18.73
CA LYS A 82 6.01 -28.62 -19.25
C LYS A 82 5.24 -29.42 -18.22
N ILE A 83 4.04 -28.98 -17.87
CA ILE A 83 3.12 -29.66 -16.94
C ILE A 83 1.83 -29.97 -17.70
N ALA A 84 1.42 -31.24 -17.74
CA ALA A 84 0.19 -31.66 -18.40
C ALA A 84 -0.54 -32.75 -17.61
N ASN A 85 -1.87 -32.69 -17.58
CA ASN A 85 -2.73 -33.69 -16.93
C ASN A 85 -2.38 -33.93 -15.44
N CYS A 86 -1.98 -32.89 -14.72
CA CYS A 86 -1.67 -32.98 -13.30
C CYS A 86 -2.82 -32.45 -12.46
N SER A 87 -3.06 -33.07 -11.30
CA SER A 87 -3.95 -32.55 -10.25
C SER A 87 -3.08 -32.02 -9.09
N MET A 88 -3.39 -30.83 -8.62
CA MET A 88 -2.69 -30.15 -7.54
C MET A 88 -3.70 -29.67 -6.49
N ASP A 89 -3.95 -30.49 -5.48
CA ASP A 89 -4.94 -30.21 -4.44
C ASP A 89 -4.23 -29.71 -3.18
N ASN A 90 -4.72 -28.62 -2.57
CA ASN A 90 -4.14 -28.01 -1.38
C ASN A 90 -2.63 -27.69 -1.48
N CYS A 91 -2.15 -27.31 -2.66
CA CYS A 91 -0.74 -26.97 -2.88
C CYS A 91 -0.52 -25.45 -2.89
N THR A 92 0.65 -25.00 -2.44
CA THR A 92 1.07 -23.60 -2.55
C THR A 92 2.20 -23.47 -3.57
N MET A 93 2.00 -22.63 -4.59
CA MET A 93 3.00 -22.37 -5.64
C MET A 93 3.18 -20.86 -5.85
N THR A 94 4.42 -20.42 -6.02
CA THR A 94 4.72 -19.07 -6.51
C THR A 94 5.56 -19.20 -7.78
N SER A 95 4.93 -19.06 -8.93
CA SER A 95 5.61 -19.13 -10.22
C SER A 95 6.38 -17.84 -10.47
N SER A 96 7.68 -17.86 -10.15
CA SER A 96 8.59 -16.73 -10.29
C SER A 96 8.32 -15.63 -9.25
N PRO A 97 9.11 -15.52 -8.18
CA PRO A 97 9.08 -14.30 -7.39
C PRO A 97 9.33 -13.13 -8.34
N LEU A 98 8.42 -12.15 -8.37
CA LEU A 98 8.65 -10.86 -9.04
C LEU A 98 10.09 -10.44 -8.72
N ALA A 99 10.86 -9.99 -9.72
CA ALA A 99 12.27 -9.62 -9.51
C ALA A 99 12.46 -8.68 -8.30
N LEU A 100 11.42 -7.92 -7.96
CA LEU A 100 11.30 -7.10 -6.76
C LEU A 100 11.55 -7.84 -5.43
N ARG A 101 11.16 -9.11 -5.27
CA ARG A 101 11.38 -9.89 -4.03
C ARG A 101 12.86 -10.11 -3.72
N ARG A 102 13.74 -10.00 -4.73
CA ARG A 102 15.20 -10.08 -4.55
C ARG A 102 15.75 -8.88 -3.80
N PHE A 103 15.05 -7.75 -3.81
CA PHE A 103 15.44 -6.57 -3.08
C PHE A 103 14.90 -6.64 -1.65
N PRO A 104 15.67 -6.21 -0.64
CA PRO A 104 15.15 -6.08 0.72
C PRO A 104 14.00 -5.06 0.78
N PRO A 105 13.10 -5.14 1.78
CA PRO A 105 11.89 -4.32 1.88
C PRO A 105 12.15 -2.81 1.74
N GLU A 106 13.27 -2.32 2.24
CA GLU A 106 13.65 -0.91 2.19
C GLU A 106 13.89 -0.44 0.76
N ILE A 107 14.54 -1.27 -0.06
CA ILE A 107 14.79 -0.97 -1.47
C ILE A 107 13.51 -1.10 -2.29
N ARG A 108 12.67 -2.10 -1.99
CA ARG A 108 11.33 -2.18 -2.59
C ARG A 108 10.53 -0.92 -2.29
N ALA A 109 10.60 -0.43 -1.05
CA ALA A 109 9.92 0.80 -0.65
C ALA A 109 10.41 2.03 -1.42
N MET A 110 11.72 2.13 -1.68
CA MET A 110 12.29 3.19 -2.52
C MET A 110 11.80 3.11 -3.97
N ILE A 111 11.72 1.92 -4.55
CA ILE A 111 11.18 1.70 -5.90
C ILE A 111 9.71 2.11 -5.96
N PHE A 112 8.92 1.61 -5.01
CA PHE A 112 7.51 1.95 -4.86
C PHE A 112 7.30 3.45 -4.72
N ASN A 113 8.13 4.14 -3.94
CA ASN A 113 8.08 5.59 -3.79
C ASN A 113 8.18 6.34 -5.14
N GLY A 114 8.97 5.85 -6.10
CA GLY A 114 9.08 6.45 -7.43
C GLY A 114 7.92 6.14 -8.39
N CYS A 115 7.16 5.07 -8.14
CA CYS A 115 6.17 4.53 -9.08
C CYS A 115 4.71 4.76 -8.67
N ILE A 116 4.46 5.24 -7.45
CA ILE A 116 3.13 5.21 -6.80
C ILE A 116 2.49 6.61 -6.71
N HIS A 117 2.96 7.56 -7.53
CA HIS A 117 2.39 8.92 -7.55
C HIS A 117 0.96 8.94 -8.10
N PHE A 118 0.05 9.52 -7.31
CA PHE A 118 -1.36 9.68 -7.64
C PHE A 118 -1.62 10.99 -8.40
N ALA A 119 -1.35 10.98 -9.71
CA ALA A 119 -1.72 12.07 -10.60
C ALA A 119 -2.95 11.66 -11.46
N GLY A 120 -4.05 12.40 -11.36
CA GLY A 120 -5.19 12.25 -12.27
C GLY A 120 -6.18 11.12 -11.95
N HIS A 121 -6.41 10.80 -10.67
CA HIS A 121 -7.48 9.90 -10.20
C HIS A 121 -7.39 8.43 -10.64
N LYS A 122 -6.25 7.98 -11.18
CA LYS A 122 -6.04 6.56 -11.54
C LYS A 122 -5.17 5.87 -10.49
N THR A 123 -5.55 4.65 -10.13
CA THR A 123 -4.70 3.79 -9.29
C THR A 123 -3.39 3.52 -10.03
N PRO A 124 -2.21 3.71 -9.40
CA PRO A 124 -0.92 3.47 -10.05
C PRO A 124 -0.84 2.05 -10.64
N ALA A 125 -0.28 1.93 -11.85
CA ALA A 125 -0.22 0.65 -12.56
C ALA A 125 0.48 -0.46 -11.76
N ILE A 126 1.50 -0.08 -10.96
CA ILE A 126 2.21 -1.02 -10.09
C ILE A 126 1.30 -1.61 -9.01
N ILE A 127 0.37 -0.84 -8.43
CA ILE A 127 -0.59 -1.34 -7.46
C ILE A 127 -1.54 -2.35 -8.12
N ILE A 128 -1.98 -2.08 -9.35
CA ILE A 128 -2.84 -2.99 -10.11
C ILE A 128 -2.10 -4.30 -10.41
N ALA A 129 -0.85 -4.21 -10.88
CA ALA A 129 -0.02 -5.36 -11.22
C ALA A 129 0.27 -6.26 -10.01
N LEU A 130 0.41 -5.68 -8.81
CA LEU A 130 0.73 -6.42 -7.59
C LEU A 130 -0.48 -7.09 -6.92
N ARG A 131 -1.72 -6.88 -7.39
CA ARG A 131 -2.94 -7.45 -6.75
C ARG A 131 -2.93 -8.97 -6.58
N GLY A 132 -2.23 -9.69 -7.46
CA GLY A 132 -2.09 -11.15 -7.38
C GLY A 132 -1.10 -11.61 -6.31
N ASP A 133 -0.31 -10.71 -5.74
CA ASP A 133 0.73 -11.01 -4.76
C ASP A 133 0.44 -10.30 -3.44
N LYS A 134 -0.09 -11.05 -2.46
CA LYS A 134 -0.61 -10.48 -1.20
C LYS A 134 0.43 -9.63 -0.46
N GLU A 135 1.64 -10.16 -0.29
CA GLU A 135 2.70 -9.50 0.48
C GLU A 135 3.15 -8.21 -0.20
N MET A 136 3.43 -8.27 -1.51
CA MET A 136 3.91 -7.11 -2.26
C MET A 136 2.82 -6.06 -2.44
N TYR A 137 1.58 -6.49 -2.60
CA TYR A 137 0.43 -5.60 -2.63
C TYR A 137 0.30 -4.83 -1.31
N GLU A 138 0.43 -5.53 -0.17
CA GLU A 138 0.38 -4.91 1.15
C GLU A 138 1.52 -3.89 1.36
N GLU A 139 2.75 -4.19 0.93
CA GLU A 139 3.84 -3.22 1.01
C GLU A 139 3.60 -1.99 0.14
N ALA A 140 3.23 -2.20 -1.12
CA ALA A 140 3.02 -1.12 -2.06
C ALA A 140 1.84 -0.23 -1.66
N ILE A 141 0.75 -0.81 -1.13
CA ILE A 141 -0.42 -0.04 -0.70
C ILE A 141 -0.14 0.78 0.57
N GLN A 142 0.67 0.28 1.50
CA GLN A 142 1.10 1.05 2.67
C GLN A 142 1.88 2.30 2.26
N ILE A 143 2.79 2.16 1.31
CA ILE A 143 3.56 3.28 0.77
C ILE A 143 2.67 4.24 0.00
N PHE A 144 1.68 3.73 -0.76
CA PHE A 144 0.70 4.54 -1.45
C PHE A 144 -0.03 5.50 -0.49
N TYR A 145 -0.57 4.99 0.62
CA TYR A 145 -1.28 5.82 1.60
C TYR A 145 -0.35 6.78 2.35
N LYS A 146 0.90 6.39 2.58
CA LYS A 146 1.91 7.24 3.22
C LYS A 146 2.32 8.45 2.37
N LEU A 147 2.44 8.26 1.06
CA LEU A 147 3.03 9.27 0.17
C LEU A 147 2.02 10.20 -0.47
N ASN A 148 0.82 9.71 -0.76
CA ASN A 148 -0.17 10.47 -1.51
C ASN A 148 -1.06 11.30 -0.59
N SER A 149 -1.54 12.42 -1.13
CA SER A 149 -2.49 13.28 -0.44
C SER A 149 -3.91 12.87 -0.79
N PHE A 150 -4.73 12.65 0.23
CA PHE A 150 -6.13 12.24 0.07
C PHE A 150 -7.05 13.42 0.31
N ARG A 151 -7.87 13.75 -0.68
CA ARG A 151 -8.79 14.89 -0.59
C ARG A 151 -10.17 14.44 -0.13
N VAL A 152 -10.61 14.95 1.01
CA VAL A 152 -11.95 14.79 1.56
C VAL A 152 -12.82 15.98 1.13
N LYS A 153 -13.96 15.68 0.52
CA LYS A 153 -15.01 16.62 0.12
C LYS A 153 -16.36 15.92 0.28
N LEU A 154 -17.46 16.68 0.33
CA LEU A 154 -18.78 16.07 0.51
C LEU A 154 -19.07 14.98 -0.55
N GLN A 155 -18.69 15.22 -1.80
CA GLN A 155 -18.99 14.33 -2.93
C GLN A 155 -18.26 12.98 -2.90
N ASN A 156 -17.25 12.79 -2.04
CA ASN A 156 -16.51 11.54 -1.95
C ASN A 156 -16.46 10.94 -0.55
N LEU A 157 -17.32 11.39 0.38
CA LEU A 157 -17.38 10.82 1.72
C LEU A 157 -17.70 9.32 1.69
N THR A 158 -18.63 8.92 0.83
CA THR A 158 -19.00 7.51 0.63
C THR A 158 -17.80 6.65 0.22
N ASP A 159 -16.86 7.20 -0.55
CA ASP A 159 -15.64 6.50 -0.95
C ASP A 159 -14.76 6.23 0.27
N PHE A 160 -14.64 7.19 1.19
CA PHE A 160 -13.89 7.03 2.45
C PHE A 160 -14.61 6.14 3.46
N GLU A 161 -15.94 6.06 3.43
CA GLU A 161 -16.71 5.13 4.26
C GLU A 161 -16.57 3.68 3.79
N ALA A 162 -16.45 3.47 2.47
CA ALA A 162 -16.19 2.15 1.90
C ALA A 162 -14.74 1.67 2.09
N MET A 163 -13.82 2.55 2.49
CA MET A 163 -12.42 2.20 2.72
C MET A 163 -12.24 1.37 3.99
N SER A 164 -11.31 0.41 3.94
CA SER A 164 -10.93 -0.34 5.14
C SER A 164 -10.28 0.56 6.19
N ILE A 165 -10.48 0.22 7.48
CA ILE A 165 -9.84 0.91 8.60
C ILE A 165 -8.32 0.98 8.44
N LYS A 166 -7.69 -0.12 8.00
CA LYS A 166 -6.24 -0.18 7.75
C LYS A 166 -5.78 0.83 6.70
N ALA A 167 -6.55 1.03 5.65
CA ALA A 167 -6.24 2.01 4.61
C ALA A 167 -6.26 3.43 5.17
N ILE A 168 -7.28 3.77 5.95
CA ILE A 168 -7.43 5.11 6.56
C ILE A 168 -6.33 5.36 7.59
N GLN A 169 -5.93 4.35 8.37
CA GLN A 169 -4.77 4.42 9.28
C GLN A 169 -3.43 4.56 8.54
N GLY A 170 -3.36 4.20 7.26
CA GLY A 170 -2.19 4.39 6.41
C GLY A 170 -2.01 5.83 5.92
N ILE A 171 -3.06 6.65 5.94
CA ILE A 171 -3.02 8.01 5.38
C ILE A 171 -2.13 8.91 6.25
N ARG A 172 -1.15 9.57 5.63
CA ARG A 172 -0.30 10.58 6.30
C ARG A 172 -0.58 12.02 5.88
N LYS A 173 -1.14 12.21 4.68
CA LYS A 173 -1.39 13.53 4.09
C LYS A 173 -2.86 13.65 3.73
N LEU A 174 -3.55 14.60 4.35
CA LEU A 174 -4.98 14.83 4.18
C LEU A 174 -5.22 16.24 3.63
N VAL A 175 -6.19 16.37 2.74
CA VAL A 175 -6.68 17.65 2.23
C VAL A 175 -8.17 17.73 2.48
N ILE A 176 -8.64 18.71 3.24
CA ILE A 176 -10.07 18.91 3.50
C ILE A 176 -10.53 20.12 2.68
N SER A 177 -11.54 19.94 1.83
CA SER A 177 -12.05 21.01 0.97
C SER A 177 -13.56 21.20 1.15
N THR A 178 -13.94 22.39 1.62
CA THR A 178 -15.33 22.83 1.79
C THR A 178 -15.70 23.99 0.86
N ASN A 179 -14.75 24.49 0.07
CA ASN A 179 -14.93 25.64 -0.83
C ASN A 179 -15.90 25.43 -2.04
N TYR A 180 -16.65 24.33 -2.12
CA TYR A 180 -17.61 24.04 -3.20
C TYR A 180 -18.99 23.81 -2.58
N ALA A 181 -20.04 24.46 -3.12
CA ALA A 181 -21.39 24.48 -2.57
C ALA A 181 -21.91 23.09 -2.15
N GLY A 182 -22.38 22.98 -0.90
CA GLY A 182 -22.78 21.73 -0.23
C GLY A 182 -21.78 21.35 0.87
N ASN A 183 -21.70 22.17 1.93
CA ASN A 183 -20.57 22.12 2.87
C ASN A 183 -20.59 20.87 3.74
N LEU A 184 -19.44 20.16 3.77
CA LEU A 184 -19.12 19.23 4.84
C LEU A 184 -19.25 19.98 6.17
N VAL A 185 -20.02 19.42 7.11
CA VAL A 185 -20.24 20.07 8.41
C VAL A 185 -18.88 20.31 9.07
N PRO A 186 -18.52 21.59 9.36
CA PRO A 186 -17.21 21.91 9.90
C PRO A 186 -16.91 21.16 11.18
N GLY A 187 -15.77 20.48 11.23
CA GLY A 187 -15.34 19.74 12.41
C GLY A 187 -15.97 18.36 12.59
N VAL A 188 -16.76 17.86 11.63
CA VAL A 188 -17.29 16.49 11.66
C VAL A 188 -16.52 15.62 10.68
N PHE A 189 -15.92 14.55 11.20
CA PHE A 189 -15.27 13.51 10.39
C PHE A 189 -16.23 12.33 10.16
N PRO A 190 -16.15 11.66 9.00
CA PRO A 190 -16.83 10.39 8.80
C PRO A 190 -16.41 9.35 9.84
N GLU A 191 -17.30 8.42 10.17
CA GLU A 191 -17.05 7.36 11.15
C GLU A 191 -15.82 6.51 10.81
N SER A 192 -15.52 6.37 9.52
CA SER A 192 -14.35 5.63 9.04
C SER A 192 -13.01 6.24 9.50
N PHE A 193 -12.99 7.54 9.85
CA PHE A 193 -11.84 8.22 10.45
C PHE A 193 -11.78 8.07 11.98
N SER A 194 -12.71 7.38 12.63
CA SER A 194 -12.75 7.17 14.10
C SER A 194 -11.40 6.73 14.67
N SER A 195 -10.73 5.79 14.01
CA SER A 195 -9.43 5.23 14.41
C SER A 195 -8.21 5.85 13.72
N SER A 196 -8.40 6.93 12.94
CA SER A 196 -7.32 7.61 12.22
C SER A 196 -6.58 8.60 13.14
N THR A 197 -5.33 8.30 13.48
CA THR A 197 -4.48 9.15 14.34
C THR A 197 -3.13 9.49 13.70
N SER A 198 -2.88 8.97 12.49
CA SER A 198 -1.58 8.94 11.85
C SER A 198 -1.34 10.08 10.85
N VAL A 199 -2.32 10.97 10.65
CA VAL A 199 -2.16 12.12 9.76
C VAL A 199 -1.08 13.06 10.31
N GLU A 200 -0.07 13.32 9.49
CA GLU A 200 1.10 14.16 9.82
C GLU A 200 1.01 15.53 9.14
N LYS A 201 0.38 15.60 7.96
CA LYS A 201 0.21 16.84 7.19
C LYS A 201 -1.23 17.02 6.77
N LEU A 202 -1.76 18.21 7.04
CA LEU A 202 -3.13 18.59 6.71
C LEU A 202 -3.15 19.88 5.88
N GLU A 203 -3.89 19.89 4.79
CA GLU A 203 -4.22 21.09 4.02
C GLU A 203 -5.73 21.36 4.12
N LEU A 204 -6.11 22.57 4.53
CA LEU A 204 -7.49 23.04 4.58
C LEU A 204 -7.76 23.98 3.41
N ASN A 205 -8.87 23.76 2.72
CA ASN A 205 -9.46 24.68 1.74
C ASN A 205 -10.87 25.06 2.20
N PRO A 206 -10.97 25.90 3.26
CA PRO A 206 -12.23 26.24 3.91
C PRO A 206 -13.09 27.17 3.04
N HIS A 207 -14.41 27.21 3.26
CA HIS A 207 -15.33 28.10 2.53
C HIS A 207 -15.27 29.54 3.05
N ASN A 208 -15.09 29.74 4.37
CA ASN A 208 -15.01 31.04 5.04
C ASN A 208 -14.01 31.01 6.22
N GLY A 209 -13.84 32.14 6.93
CA GLY A 209 -12.95 32.26 8.08
C GLY A 209 -13.41 31.51 9.35
N GLU A 210 -14.70 31.31 9.58
CA GLU A 210 -15.19 30.56 10.76
C GLU A 210 -14.79 29.08 10.66
N GLU A 211 -14.91 28.51 9.46
CA GLU A 211 -14.53 27.14 9.17
C GLU A 211 -13.03 26.89 9.40
N VAL A 212 -12.17 27.90 9.19
CA VAL A 212 -10.72 27.80 9.44
C VAL A 212 -10.47 27.37 10.88
N LYS A 213 -11.04 28.08 11.85
CA LYS A 213 -10.81 27.82 13.28
C LYS A 213 -11.41 26.50 13.72
N ILE A 214 -12.65 26.22 13.32
CA ILE A 214 -13.33 24.98 13.68
C ILE A 214 -12.55 23.77 13.16
N TRP A 215 -12.18 23.78 11.87
CA TRP A 215 -11.40 22.68 11.30
C TRP A 215 -10.02 22.56 11.93
N ALA A 216 -9.30 23.66 12.14
CA ALA A 216 -7.98 23.61 12.77
C ALA A 216 -8.06 22.97 14.17
N LYS A 217 -8.96 23.45 15.02
CA LYS A 217 -9.18 22.93 16.38
C LYS A 217 -9.56 21.45 16.37
N THR A 218 -10.57 21.07 15.58
CA THR A 218 -11.01 19.67 15.49
C THR A 218 -9.92 18.77 14.93
N CYS A 219 -9.20 19.19 13.90
CA CYS A 219 -8.14 18.37 13.30
C CYS A 219 -6.97 18.15 14.25
N LEU A 220 -6.58 19.17 15.02
CA LEU A 220 -5.53 19.04 16.03
C LEU A 220 -5.94 18.14 17.18
N ALA A 221 -7.20 18.20 17.60
CA ALA A 221 -7.75 17.27 18.60
C ALA A 221 -7.82 15.83 18.05
N LYS A 222 -8.15 15.68 16.77
CA LYS A 222 -8.34 14.38 16.12
C LYS A 222 -7.01 13.69 15.76
N PHE A 223 -6.04 14.45 15.30
CA PHE A 223 -4.78 13.95 14.75
C PHE A 223 -3.60 14.38 15.63
N PRO A 224 -3.27 13.61 16.69
CA PRO A 224 -2.17 13.94 17.60
C PRO A 224 -0.79 13.92 16.91
N SER A 225 -0.69 13.27 15.75
CA SER A 225 0.54 13.16 14.97
C SER A 225 0.79 14.36 14.05
N LEU A 226 -0.09 15.37 14.04
CA LEU A 226 -0.03 16.48 13.10
C LEU A 226 1.20 17.36 13.31
N GLU A 227 2.01 17.49 12.26
CA GLU A 227 3.25 18.30 12.24
C GLU A 227 3.10 19.54 11.38
N VAL A 228 2.25 19.47 10.36
CA VAL A 228 2.05 20.55 9.39
C VAL A 228 0.55 20.78 9.20
N LEU A 229 0.14 22.03 9.39
CA LEU A 229 -1.18 22.53 9.00
C LEU A 229 -0.97 23.58 7.91
N ALA A 230 -1.66 23.44 6.78
CA ALA A 230 -1.67 24.42 5.72
C ALA A 230 -3.10 24.89 5.45
N ILE A 231 -3.27 26.18 5.17
CA ILE A 231 -4.54 26.79 4.79
C ILE A 231 -4.37 27.42 3.42
N ARG A 232 -5.30 27.08 2.53
CA ARG A 232 -5.36 27.56 1.17
C ARG A 232 -6.31 28.75 1.08
N ILE A 233 -5.80 29.89 0.62
CA ILE A 233 -6.55 31.15 0.50
C ILE A 233 -6.52 31.59 -0.96
N SER A 234 -7.70 31.87 -1.54
CA SER A 234 -7.80 32.31 -2.94
C SER A 234 -7.37 33.77 -3.07
N CYS A 235 -6.46 34.06 -3.99
CA CYS A 235 -5.97 35.42 -4.21
C CYS A 235 -6.79 36.19 -5.27
N GLN A 236 -7.68 35.52 -6.00
CA GLN A 236 -8.40 36.09 -7.15
C GLN A 236 -9.35 37.24 -6.77
N HIS A 237 -9.71 37.39 -5.49
CA HIS A 237 -10.63 38.44 -5.03
C HIS A 237 -10.12 39.25 -3.82
N LEU A 238 -8.86 39.06 -3.39
CA LEU A 238 -8.29 39.85 -2.28
C LEU A 238 -8.26 41.36 -2.61
N PHE A 239 -8.13 41.72 -3.88
CA PHE A 239 -8.01 43.12 -4.34
C PHE A 239 -9.35 43.81 -4.65
N ILE A 240 -10.48 43.11 -4.55
CA ILE A 240 -11.77 43.63 -5.04
C ILE A 240 -12.66 44.12 -3.90
N GLN A 241 -12.64 43.48 -2.72
CA GLN A 241 -13.44 43.89 -1.56
C GLN A 241 -12.72 43.56 -0.23
N PRO A 242 -12.34 44.57 0.59
CA PRO A 242 -11.65 44.38 1.88
C PRO A 242 -12.39 43.52 2.92
N ASN A 243 -13.67 43.20 2.69
CA ASN A 243 -14.51 42.41 3.59
C ASN A 243 -15.06 41.12 2.94
N GLY A 244 -14.51 40.69 1.80
CA GLY A 244 -14.96 39.49 1.10
C GLY A 244 -14.52 38.18 1.76
N LEU A 245 -15.07 37.04 1.30
CA LEU A 245 -14.71 35.68 1.76
C LEU A 245 -13.20 35.37 1.83
N PRO A 246 -12.33 35.86 0.92
CA PRO A 246 -10.89 35.66 1.06
C PRO A 246 -10.28 36.41 2.26
N TRP A 247 -10.76 37.62 2.55
CA TRP A 247 -10.28 38.43 3.67
C TRP A 247 -10.66 37.81 5.01
N SER A 248 -11.86 37.24 5.14
CA SER A 248 -12.24 36.53 6.37
C SER A 248 -11.37 35.29 6.62
N LYS A 249 -10.96 34.56 5.56
CA LYS A 249 -10.01 33.45 5.68
C LYS A 249 -8.61 33.92 6.08
N LEU A 250 -8.15 35.03 5.50
CA LEU A 250 -6.84 35.60 5.79
C LEU A 250 -6.77 36.11 7.24
N ASN A 251 -7.78 36.83 7.71
CA ASN A 251 -7.87 37.26 9.10
C ASN A 251 -7.90 36.07 10.06
N ALA A 252 -8.73 35.05 9.77
CA ALA A 252 -8.77 33.84 10.57
C ALA A 252 -7.43 33.09 10.59
N ALA A 253 -6.69 33.09 9.46
CA ALA A 253 -5.35 32.53 9.39
C ALA A 253 -4.36 33.31 10.28
N PHE A 254 -4.40 34.64 10.31
CA PHE A 254 -3.54 35.40 11.24
C PHE A 254 -3.93 35.18 12.70
N GLU A 255 -5.22 35.09 13.01
CA GLU A 255 -5.68 34.82 14.37
C GLU A 255 -5.25 33.44 14.90
N LEU A 256 -5.12 32.44 14.01
CA LEU A 256 -4.61 31.11 14.39
C LEU A 256 -3.19 31.12 14.94
N GLU A 257 -2.39 32.16 14.67
CA GLU A 257 -1.06 32.31 15.26
C GLU A 257 -1.11 32.25 16.79
N GLN A 258 -2.12 32.89 17.38
CA GLN A 258 -2.31 32.90 18.83
C GLN A 258 -2.52 31.48 19.34
N ASN A 259 -3.36 30.68 18.67
CA ASN A 259 -3.68 29.31 19.10
C ASN A 259 -2.58 28.28 18.83
N LEU A 260 -1.68 28.52 17.87
CA LEU A 260 -0.66 27.55 17.45
C LEU A 260 0.74 27.89 17.96
N GLY A 261 0.92 29.07 18.59
CA GLY A 261 2.19 29.52 19.15
C GLY A 261 3.34 29.58 18.15
N SER A 262 3.03 29.65 16.85
CA SER A 262 4.01 29.70 15.78
C SER A 262 3.53 30.63 14.66
N PRO A 263 4.40 31.52 14.15
CA PRO A 263 4.01 32.47 13.13
C PRO A 263 3.71 31.73 11.82
N PRO A 264 2.61 32.08 11.14
CA PRO A 264 2.27 31.46 9.87
C PRO A 264 3.31 31.83 8.82
N ARG A 265 3.76 30.85 8.05
CA ARG A 265 4.70 31.08 6.94
C ARG A 265 3.95 31.01 5.63
N LEU A 266 4.22 31.97 4.74
CA LEU A 266 3.75 31.88 3.37
C LEU A 266 4.64 30.91 2.59
N PHE A 267 4.10 29.77 2.15
CA PHE A 267 4.86 28.73 1.44
C PHE A 267 5.18 29.13 0.01
N ARG A 268 4.18 29.68 -0.67
CA ARG A 268 4.24 30.00 -2.09
C ARG A 268 3.34 31.18 -2.38
N VAL A 269 3.90 32.17 -3.05
CA VAL A 269 3.17 33.27 -3.67
C VAL A 269 2.71 32.79 -5.05
N SER A 270 1.42 32.91 -5.34
CA SER A 270 0.82 32.59 -6.64
C SER A 270 0.09 33.83 -7.13
N SER A 271 0.39 34.26 -8.36
CA SER A 271 -0.27 35.40 -8.99
C SER A 271 -1.63 35.06 -9.59
N ASP A 272 -1.99 33.77 -9.66
CA ASP A 272 -3.10 33.28 -10.49
C ASP A 272 -4.18 32.52 -9.72
N ARG A 273 -3.86 31.89 -8.57
CA ARG A 273 -4.78 30.91 -7.95
C ARG A 273 -4.87 30.99 -6.42
N PHE A 274 -3.85 30.55 -5.67
CA PHE A 274 -3.95 30.44 -4.21
C PHE A 274 -2.61 30.65 -3.48
N GLU A 275 -2.69 31.33 -2.36
CA GLU A 275 -1.64 31.39 -1.35
C GLU A 275 -1.82 30.26 -0.33
N HIS A 276 -0.71 29.64 0.04
CA HIS A 276 -0.66 28.57 1.02
C HIS A 276 0.07 29.07 2.27
N TRP A 277 -0.68 29.25 3.34
CA TRP A 277 -0.17 29.63 4.66
C TRP A 277 0.01 28.37 5.49
N TYR A 278 1.19 28.14 6.06
CA TYR A 278 1.47 26.92 6.82
C TYR A 278 2.09 27.19 8.18
N TRP A 279 1.72 26.31 9.11
CA TRP A 279 2.28 26.14 10.43
C TRP A 279 3.02 24.82 10.44
N GLN A 280 4.25 24.85 10.91
CA GLN A 280 5.09 23.67 11.02
C GLN A 280 5.66 23.61 12.42
N ALA A 281 5.40 22.50 13.11
CA ALA A 281 6.01 22.24 14.40
C ALA A 281 7.54 22.11 14.26
N PRO A 282 8.31 22.44 15.31
CA PRO A 282 9.74 22.17 15.33
C PRO A 282 10.03 20.69 15.01
N LYS A 283 11.21 20.41 14.45
CA LYS A 283 11.59 19.06 14.05
C LYS A 283 11.43 18.08 15.22
N GLY A 284 10.61 17.04 15.02
CA GLY A 284 10.32 16.02 16.05
C GLY A 284 9.22 16.41 17.05
N GLN A 285 8.61 17.58 16.91
CA GLN A 285 7.47 18.03 17.71
C GLN A 285 6.17 17.98 16.90
N LYS A 286 5.04 18.13 17.60
CA LYS A 286 3.68 18.14 17.04
C LYS A 286 3.04 19.51 17.27
N LEU A 287 2.13 19.89 16.38
CA LEU A 287 1.33 21.10 16.57
C LEU A 287 0.41 20.89 17.79
N LYS A 288 0.25 21.96 18.57
CA LYS A 288 -0.63 21.98 19.74
C LYS A 288 -1.57 23.17 19.63
N TRP A 289 -2.78 23.00 20.14
CA TRP A 289 -3.76 24.06 20.24
C TRP A 289 -3.75 24.64 21.66
N THR A 290 -3.63 25.95 21.79
CA THR A 290 -3.81 26.70 23.04
C THR A 290 -5.08 27.54 22.96
N ASP A 291 -5.97 27.36 23.93
CA ASP A 291 -7.13 28.26 24.10
C ASP A 291 -6.62 29.54 24.80
N HIS A 292 -6.92 30.69 24.19
CA HIS A 292 -6.60 32.04 24.68
C HIS A 292 -7.89 32.82 24.90
#